data_AF-A0A945DRN8-F1
#
_entry.id   AF-A0A945DRN8-F1
#
_cell.length_a   1.000
_cell.length_b   1.000
_cell.length_c   1.000
_cell.angle_alpha   90.00
_cell.angle_beta   90.00
_cell.angle_gamma   90.00
#
_symmetry.space_group_name_H-M   'P 1'
#
loop_
_entity.id
_entity.type
_entity.pdbx_description
1 polymer ?
#
loop_
_entity_poly.entity_id
_entity_poly.type
_entity_poly.pdbx_seq_one_letter_code
_entity_poly.pdbx_strand_id
1 'polypeptide(L)' 'MSLHNTASNGNVIVALKTPCDDGTTHVVLSPVEFIGRLAALVPKRQVN' A
#
# COMPACT_ATOMS: atom_id res chain seq x y z
N MET A 1 -15.39 16.91 3.23
CA MET A 1 -14.96 15.94 2.19
C MET A 1 -13.88 15.08 2.83
N SER A 2 -14.26 13.93 3.37
CA SER A 2 -13.35 13.06 4.11
C SER A 2 -12.43 12.36 3.11
N LEU A 3 -11.12 12.61 3.20
CA LEU A 3 -10.11 11.90 2.42
C LEU A 3 -10.10 10.44 2.88
N HIS A 4 -10.86 9.57 2.20
CA HIS A 4 -10.89 8.16 2.55
C HIS A 4 -9.71 7.47 1.86
N ASN A 5 -8.70 7.07 2.63
CA ASN A 5 -7.56 6.26 2.16
C ASN A 5 -7.95 4.79 1.88
N THR A 6 -9.24 4.53 1.71
CA THR A 6 -9.84 3.20 1.61
C THR A 6 -10.95 3.26 0.55
N ALA A 7 -10.99 2.26 -0.33
CA ALA A 7 -12.09 2.09 -1.27
C ALA A 7 -13.39 1.71 -0.55
N SER A 8 -14.52 1.84 -1.24
CA SER A 8 -15.86 1.54 -0.70
C SER A 8 -16.02 0.10 -0.20
N ASN A 9 -15.19 -0.83 -0.68
CA ASN A 9 -15.18 -2.24 -0.29
C ASN A 9 -14.16 -2.58 0.81
N GLY A 10 -13.53 -1.58 1.43
CA GLY A 10 -12.56 -1.79 2.50
C GLY A 10 -11.12 -2.06 2.02
N ASN A 11 -10.86 -2.00 0.71
CA ASN A 11 -9.50 -2.11 0.18
C ASN A 11 -8.69 -0.84 0.43
N VAL A 12 -7.38 -0.98 0.61
CA VAL A 12 -6.46 0.13 0.85
C VAL A 12 -6.04 0.75 -0.48
N ILE A 13 -6.16 2.07 -0.61
CA ILE A 13 -5.64 2.82 -1.77
C ILE A 13 -4.29 3.40 -1.35
N VAL A 14 -3.24 3.13 -2.12
CA VAL A 14 -1.90 3.67 -1.87
C VAL A 14 -1.53 4.60 -3.01
N ALA A 15 -1.27 5.87 -2.70
CA ALA A 15 -0.77 6.84 -3.66
C ALA A 15 0.71 6.56 -3.99
N LEU A 16 1.02 6.58 -5.27
CA LEU A 16 2.38 6.51 -5.77
C LEU A 16 3.04 7.88 -5.66
N LYS A 17 4.29 7.90 -5.21
CA LYS A 17 5.07 9.15 -5.13
C LYS A 17 5.34 9.75 -6.51
N THR A 18 5.49 8.89 -7.51
CA THR A 18 5.69 9.26 -8.91
C THR A 18 4.71 8.45 -9.74
N PRO A 19 3.96 9.06 -10.67
CA PRO A 19 3.08 8.31 -11.58
C PRO A 19 3.89 7.32 -12.42
N CYS A 20 3.28 6.19 -12.75
CA CYS A 20 3.81 5.26 -13.76
C CYS A 20 3.74 5.89 -15.16
N ASP A 21 4.44 5.29 -16.12
CA ASP A 21 4.52 5.79 -17.52
C ASP A 21 3.14 5.88 -18.18
N ASP A 22 2.25 4.96 -17.84
CA ASP A 22 0.86 4.91 -18.28
C ASP A 22 -0.07 5.89 -17.53
N GLY A 23 0.48 6.71 -16.61
CA GLY A 23 -0.25 7.68 -15.81
C GLY A 23 -0.90 7.12 -14.54
N THR A 24 -0.70 5.84 -14.22
CA THR A 24 -1.19 5.28 -12.95
C THR A 24 -0.57 5.99 -11.75
N THR A 25 -1.42 6.47 -10.84
CA THR A 25 -1.02 7.25 -9.65
C THR A 25 -1.31 6.54 -8.33
N HIS A 26 -2.10 5.46 -8.35
CA HIS A 26 -2.52 4.76 -7.14
C HIS A 26 -2.57 3.26 -7.40
N VAL A 27 -2.35 2.47 -6.35
CA VAL A 27 -2.59 1.03 -6.35
C VAL A 27 -3.62 0.66 -5.30
N VAL A 28 -4.44 -0.35 -5.59
CA VAL A 28 -5.47 -0.86 -4.67
C VAL A 28 -5.02 -2.21 -4.14
N LEU A 29 -4.99 -2.37 -2.83
CA LEU A 29 -4.56 -3.58 -2.14
C LEU A 29 -5.67 -4.09 -1.23
N SER A 30 -5.80 -5.41 -1.12
CA SER A 30 -6.58 -5.96 0.00
C SER A 30 -5.86 -5.62 1.32
N PRO A 31 -6.58 -5.60 2.45
CA PRO A 31 -5.93 -5.38 3.75
C PRO A 31 -4.78 -6.35 4.03
N VAL A 32 -4.91 -7.62 3.62
CA VAL A 32 -3.88 -8.65 3.83
C VAL A 32 -2.64 -8.38 2.97
N GLU A 33 -2.81 -8.04 1.70
CA GLU A 33 -1.71 -7.70 0.79
C GLU A 33 -0.92 -6.49 1.31
N PHE A 34 -1.62 -5.49 1.84
CA PHE A 34 -0.99 -4.29 2.38
C PHE A 34 -0.10 -4.62 3.59
N ILE A 35 -0.62 -5.36 4.57
CA ILE A 35 0.17 -5.76 5.75
C ILE A 35 1.34 -6.68 5.37
N GLY A 36 1.13 -7.60 4.42
CA GLY A 36 2.21 -8.47 3.92
C GLY A 36 3.39 -7.67 3.34
N ARG A 37 3.10 -6.61 2.57
CA ARG A 37 4.13 -5.71 2.03
C ARG A 37 4.84 -4.92 3.12
N LEU A 38 4.13 -4.45 4.14
CA LEU A 38 4.77 -3.79 5.29
C LEU A 38 5.69 -4.74 6.06
N ALA A 39 5.24 -5.97 6.30
CA ALA A 39 6.03 -6.99 6.99
C ALA A 39 7.31 -7.34 6.21
N ALA A 40 7.25 -7.38 4.88
CA ALA A 40 8.42 -7.63 4.03
C ALA A 40 9.49 -6.52 4.11
N LEU A 41 9.11 -5.29 4.51
CA LEU A 41 10.07 -4.19 4.70
C LEU A 41 10.81 -4.26 6.03
N VAL A 42 10.39 -5.10 6.97
CA VAL A 42 11.08 -5.27 8.26
C VAL A 42 12.24 -6.25 8.06
N PRO A 43 13.51 -5.81 8.15
CA PRO A 43 14.65 -6.71 8.01
C PRO A 43 14.62 -7.76 9.12
N LYS A 44 15.00 -9.00 8.80
CA LYS A 44 15.13 -10.04 9.81
C LYS A 44 16.18 -9.60 10.83
N ARG A 45 15.75 -9.35 12.07
CA ARG A 45 16.64 -9.03 13.19
C ARG A 45 17.62 -10.19 13.37
N GLN A 46 18.87 -9.99 12.96
CA GLN A 46 19.94 -10.94 13.30
C GLN A 46 20.31 -10.69 14.75
N VAL A 47 20.01 -11.65 15.61
CA VAL A 47 20.46 -11.66 17.01
C VAL A 47 21.84 -12.31 16.99
N ASN A 48 22.84 -11.59 17.50
CA ASN A 48 24.23 -12.05 17.61
C ASN A 48 24.37 -13.08 18.73
#